data_AF-R6QIR9-F1
#
_entry.id   AF-R6QIR9-F1
#
_cell.length_a   1.000
_cell.length_b   1.000
_cell.length_c   1.000
_cell.angle_alpha   90.00
_cell.angle_beta   90.00
_cell.angle_gamma   90.00
#
_symmetry.space_group_name_H-M   'P 1'
#
loop_
_entity.id
_entity.type
_entity.pdbx_description
1 polymer ?
#
loop_
_entity_poly.entity_id
_entity_poly.type
_entity_poly.pdbx_seq_one_letter_code
_entity_poly.pdbx_strand_id
1 'polypeptide(L)'
;MKFIFPQNYNFKNKLFGIIDYSSLIFNIIWDLIIFLLINLLFKNNNIKIFIFIIFSLPIFLFTIFGFNHENILNVFIYLIKYIKKPKIYFYSK
;
A
#
# COMPACT_ATOMS: atom_id res chain seq x y z
N MET A 1 26.92 -8.02 28.47
CA MET A 1 26.28 -6.70 28.28
C MET A 1 24.79 -6.83 28.56
N LYS A 2 24.21 -5.98 29.41
CA LYS A 2 22.74 -5.95 29.62
C LYS A 2 22.12 -5.26 28.40
N PHE A 3 21.57 -6.03 27.46
CA PHE A 3 20.78 -5.48 26.36
C PHE A 3 19.47 -4.94 26.93
N ILE A 4 19.40 -3.61 27.04
CA ILE A 4 18.16 -2.91 27.36
C ILE A 4 17.47 -2.67 26.03
N PHE A 5 16.51 -3.52 25.67
CA PHE A 5 15.64 -3.24 24.52
C PHE A 5 14.68 -2.11 24.94
N PRO A 6 14.69 -0.94 24.25
CA PRO A 6 13.75 0.13 24.56
C PRO A 6 12.32 -0.37 24.35
N GLN A 7 11.51 -0.35 25.40
CA GLN A 7 10.12 -0.83 25.41
C GLN A 7 9.18 -0.05 24.45
N ASN A 8 9.63 1.11 23.95
CA ASN A 8 8.87 1.97 23.05
C ASN A 8 9.13 1.73 21.55
N TYR A 9 9.88 0.68 21.18
CA TYR A 9 10.02 0.33 19.76
C TYR A 9 8.83 -0.52 19.29
N ASN A 10 7.92 0.10 18.55
CA ASN A 10 6.95 -0.63 17.75
C ASN A 10 7.68 -1.26 16.56
N PHE A 11 8.07 -2.53 16.68
CA PHE A 11 8.54 -3.34 15.56
C PHE A 11 7.41 -3.45 14.52
N LYS A 12 7.39 -2.54 13.54
CA LYS A 12 6.65 -2.75 12.31
C LYS A 12 7.47 -3.71 11.44
N ASN A 13 7.00 -4.95 11.35
CA ASN A 13 7.64 -5.93 10.51
C ASN A 13 7.51 -5.50 9.04
N LYS A 14 8.66 -5.16 8.44
CA LYS A 14 8.79 -4.81 7.03
C LYS A 14 9.49 -5.93 6.29
N LEU A 15 8.95 -6.31 5.14
CA LEU A 15 9.61 -7.21 4.21
C LEU A 15 10.79 -6.47 3.57
N PHE A 16 11.99 -7.04 3.67
CA PHE A 16 13.28 -6.43 3.29
C PHE A 16 13.58 -5.07 3.94
N GLY A 17 12.88 -4.70 5.02
CA GLY A 17 13.01 -3.38 5.64
C GLY A 17 12.37 -2.23 4.83
N ILE A 18 11.74 -2.52 3.70
CA ILE A 18 11.22 -1.52 2.75
C ILE A 18 9.69 -1.51 2.78
N ILE A 19 9.03 -2.67 2.66
CA ILE A 19 7.57 -2.76 2.44
C ILE A 19 6.89 -3.35 3.66
N ASP A 20 5.88 -2.65 4.20
CA ASP A 20 5.01 -3.20 5.24
C ASP A 20 4.15 -4.36 4.70
N TYR A 21 3.92 -5.40 5.51
CA TYR A 21 3.09 -6.54 5.10
C TYR A 21 1.68 -6.17 4.64
N SER A 22 1.08 -5.15 5.25
CA SER A 22 -0.25 -4.66 4.84
C SER A 22 -0.24 -4.10 3.41
N SER A 23 0.79 -3.32 3.07
CA SER A 23 1.01 -2.80 1.71
C SER A 23 1.27 -3.93 0.72
N LEU A 24 2.01 -4.95 1.12
CA LEU A 24 2.29 -6.11 0.26
C LEU A 24 1.02 -6.91 -0.06
N ILE A 25 0.21 -7.20 0.96
CA ILE A 25 -1.09 -7.88 0.79
C ILE A 25 -2.00 -7.07 -0.12
N PHE A 26 -2.02 -5.74 0.04
CA PHE A 26 -2.78 -4.85 -0.84
C PHE A 26 -2.33 -4.96 -2.30
N ASN A 27 -1.02 -4.92 -2.57
CA ASN A 27 -0.47 -5.07 -3.93
C ASN A 27 -0.85 -6.42 -4.54
N ILE A 28 -0.74 -7.53 -3.79
CA ILE A 28 -1.13 -8.85 -4.28
C ILE A 28 -2.62 -8.89 -4.68
N ILE A 29 -3.50 -8.36 -3.83
CA ILE A 29 -4.95 -8.32 -4.10
C ILE A 29 -5.22 -7.47 -5.35
N TRP A 30 -4.57 -6.32 -5.46
CA TRP A 30 -4.70 -5.42 -6.60
C TRP A 30 -4.24 -6.07 -7.91
N ASP A 31 -3.08 -6.72 -7.90
CA ASP A 31 -2.53 -7.43 -9.06
C ASP A 31 -3.43 -8.59 -9.50
N LEU A 32 -4.01 -9.34 -8.56
CA LEU A 32 -4.99 -10.38 -8.87
C LEU A 32 -6.24 -9.82 -9.57
N ILE A 33 -6.76 -8.70 -9.08
CA ILE A 33 -7.93 -8.04 -9.69
C ILE A 33 -7.62 -7.59 -11.11
N ILE A 34 -6.48 -6.92 -11.32
CA ILE A 34 -6.06 -6.46 -12.66
C ILE A 34 -5.86 -7.65 -13.59
N PHE A 35 -5.18 -8.70 -13.12
CA PHE A 35 -4.92 -9.89 -13.92
C PHE A 35 -6.22 -10.53 -14.42
N LEU A 36 -7.22 -10.67 -13.53
CA LEU A 36 -8.54 -11.18 -13.89
C LEU A 36 -9.23 -10.29 -14.92
N LEU A 37 -9.25 -8.98 -14.71
CA LEU A 37 -9.85 -8.00 -15.63
C LEU A 37 -9.21 -8.04 -17.02
N ILE A 38 -7.88 -8.04 -17.08
CA ILE A 38 -7.12 -8.07 -18.34
C ILE A 38 -7.36 -9.37 -19.11
N ASN A 39 -7.43 -10.51 -18.42
CA ASN A 39 -7.70 -11.80 -19.05
C ASN A 39 -9.12 -11.90 -19.62
N LEU A 40 -10.08 -11.21 -19.02
CA LEU A 40 -11.46 -11.14 -19.52
C LEU A 40 -11.58 -10.23 -20.75
N LEU A 41 -10.84 -9.11 -20.79
CA LEU A 41 -10.99 -8.07 -21.82
C LEU A 41 -10.15 -8.31 -23.09
N PHE A 42 -8.95 -8.87 -22.96
CA PHE A 42 -8.00 -8.98 -24.08
C PHE A 42 -7.59 -10.42 -24.34
N LYS A 43 -7.40 -10.79 -25.60
CA LYS A 43 -6.91 -12.13 -25.99
C LYS A 43 -5.41 -12.16 -26.27
N ASN A 44 -4.85 -11.06 -26.78
CA ASN A 44 -3.43 -10.98 -27.13
C ASN A 44 -2.55 -10.83 -25.89
N ASN A 45 -1.62 -11.78 -25.67
CA ASN A 45 -0.73 -11.80 -24.52
C ASN A 45 0.16 -10.55 -24.39
N ASN A 46 0.61 -9.97 -25.50
CA ASN A 46 1.46 -8.78 -25.45
C ASN A 46 0.72 -7.57 -24.87
N ILE A 47 -0.55 -7.39 -25.26
CA ILE A 47 -1.42 -6.33 -24.75
C ILE A 47 -1.70 -6.56 -23.26
N LYS A 48 -1.92 -7.81 -22.86
CA LYS A 48 -2.15 -8.15 -21.45
C LYS A 48 -0.98 -7.74 -20.56
N ILE A 49 0.25 -8.10 -20.95
CA ILE A 49 1.45 -7.79 -20.18
C ILE A 49 1.65 -6.27 -20.09
N PHE A 50 1.47 -5.56 -21.20
CA PHE A 50 1.64 -4.10 -21.22
C PHE A 50 0.64 -3.37 -20.30
N ILE A 51 -0.64 -3.74 -20.39
CA ILE A 51 -1.69 -3.15 -19.54
C ILE A 51 -1.44 -3.53 -18.07
N PHE A 52 -1.03 -4.77 -17.79
CA PHE A 52 -0.74 -5.20 -16.42
C PHE A 52 0.33 -4.31 -15.79
N ILE A 53 1.46 -4.11 -16.49
CA ILE A 53 2.57 -3.28 -16.00
C ILE A 53 2.13 -1.82 -15.76
N ILE A 54 1.35 -1.24 -16.67
CA ILE A 54 0.88 0.15 -16.54
C ILE A 54 0.03 0.35 -15.28
N PHE A 55 -0.78 -0.64 -14.91
CA PHE A 55 -1.67 -0.52 -13.76
C PHE A 55 -1.07 -1.02 -12.43
N SER A 56 -0.14 -1.98 -12.44
CA SER A 56 0.48 -2.51 -11.22
C SER A 56 1.70 -1.71 -10.76
N LEU A 57 2.57 -1.31 -11.70
CA LEU A 57 3.87 -0.73 -11.40
C LEU A 57 3.79 0.62 -10.67
N PRO A 58 2.93 1.59 -11.06
CA PRO A 58 2.81 2.85 -10.32
C PRO A 58 2.35 2.64 -8.87
N ILE A 59 1.40 1.73 -8.66
CA ILE A 59 0.85 1.44 -7.32
C ILE A 59 1.90 0.76 -6.44
N PHE A 60 2.65 -0.19 -7.00
CA PHE A 60 3.78 -0.80 -6.32
C PHE A 60 4.83 0.25 -5.90
N LEU A 61 5.21 1.17 -6.78
CA LEU A 61 6.14 2.25 -6.45
C LEU A 61 5.62 3.15 -5.32
N PHE A 62 4.34 3.53 -5.35
CA PHE A 62 3.75 4.33 -4.26
C PHE A 62 3.80 3.63 -2.91
N THR A 63 3.62 2.31 -2.88
CA THR A 63 3.72 1.54 -1.63
C THR A 63 5.14 1.40 -1.09
N ILE A 64 6.16 1.47 -1.95
CA ILE A 64 7.58 1.42 -1.55
C ILE A 64 8.03 2.77 -1.00
N PHE A 65 7.79 3.86 -1.74
CA PHE A 65 8.33 5.16 -1.36
C PHE A 65 7.59 5.76 -0.16
N GLY A 66 6.28 5.50 -0.03
CA GLY A 66 5.45 6.10 1.02
C GLY A 66 5.41 7.63 0.96
N PHE A 67 4.68 8.25 1.89
CA PHE A 67 4.75 9.70 2.12
C PHE A 67 5.20 9.92 3.56
N ASN A 68 6.30 10.66 3.76
CA ASN A 68 6.82 11.01 5.10
C ASN A 68 6.96 9.81 6.05
N HIS A 69 7.53 8.69 5.58
CA HIS A 69 7.70 7.44 6.34
C HIS A 69 6.40 6.73 6.75
N GLU A 70 5.24 7.21 6.31
CA GLU A 70 3.96 6.52 6.44
C GLU A 70 3.57 5.82 5.13
N ASN A 71 2.88 4.70 5.27
CA ASN A 71 2.31 4.01 4.11
C ASN A 71 1.23 4.89 3.47
N ILE A 72 1.27 5.00 2.15
CA ILE A 72 0.26 5.69 1.36
C ILE A 72 -1.17 5.18 1.66
N LEU A 73 -1.30 3.88 1.96
CA LEU A 73 -2.59 3.27 2.33
C LEU A 73 -3.19 3.90 3.59
N ASN A 74 -2.35 4.22 4.58
CA ASN A 74 -2.82 4.89 5.78
C ASN A 74 -3.31 6.30 5.47
N VAL A 75 -2.58 7.03 4.60
CA VAL A 75 -2.99 8.36 4.13
C VAL A 75 -4.36 8.29 3.45
N PHE A 76 -4.59 7.32 2.57
CA PHE A 76 -5.91 7.12 1.95
C PHE A 76 -6.99 6.78 2.98
N ILE A 77 -6.71 5.91 3.95
CA ILE A 77 -7.65 5.59 5.03
C ILE A 77 -8.00 6.85 5.82
N TYR A 78 -7.02 7.69 6.17
CA TYR A 78 -7.25 8.95 6.87
C TYR A 78 -8.06 9.94 6.02
N LEU A 79 -7.75 10.08 4.73
CA LEU A 79 -8.53 10.91 3.80
C LEU A 79 -9.98 10.46 3.72
N ILE A 80 -10.24 9.15 3.58
CA ILE A 80 -11.60 8.60 3.54
C ILE A 80 -12.33 8.83 4.87
N LYS A 81 -11.66 8.61 6.00
CA LYS A 81 -12.24 8.86 7.33
C LYS A 81 -12.55 10.34 7.54
N TYR A 82 -11.69 11.23 7.07
CA TYR A 82 -11.90 12.68 7.11
C TYR A 82 -13.12 13.08 6.27
N ILE A 83 -13.24 12.60 5.03
CA ILE A 83 -14.40 12.88 4.16
C ILE A 83 -15.70 12.39 4.81
N LYS A 84 -15.70 11.22 5.45
CA LYS A 84 -16.90 10.66 6.10
C LYS A 84 -17.26 11.36 7.41
N LYS A 85 -16.27 11.84 8.18
CA LYS A 85 -16.47 12.45 9.51
C LYS A 85 -15.54 13.65 9.70
N PRO A 86 -15.79 14.78 9.01
CA PRO A 86 -14.88 15.93 9.03
C PRO A 86 -14.76 16.57 10.42
N LYS A 87 -15.82 16.50 11.24
CA LYS A 87 -15.89 17.16 12.56
C LYS A 87 -15.07 16.47 13.67
N ILE A 88 -14.68 15.20 13.50
CA ILE A 88 -13.97 14.42 14.54
C ILE A 88 -12.45 14.57 14.42
N TYR A 89 -11.94 14.81 13.20
CA TYR A 89 -10.50 14.88 12.93
C TYR A 89 -9.88 16.27 13.15
N PHE A 90 -10.71 17.30 13.40
CA PHE A 90 -10.24 18.64 13.76
C PHE A 90 -9.88 18.79 15.24
N TYR A 91 -10.11 17.77 16.09
CA TYR A 91 -10.03 17.91 17.54
C TYR A 91 -9.01 16.99 18.19
N SER A 92 -7.72 17.33 18.05
CA SER A 92 -6.76 17.29 19.17
C SER A 92 -5.45 17.89 18.69
N LYS A 93 -5.21 19.14 19.09
CA LYS A 93 -3.90 19.78 19.05
C LYS A 93 -3.08 19.33 20.24
#